data_AF-A0A964LJW4-F1
#
_entry.id   AF-A0A964LJW4-F1
#
_cell.length_a   1.000
_cell.length_b   1.000
_cell.length_c   1.000
_cell.angle_alpha   90.00
_cell.angle_beta   90.00
_cell.angle_gamma   90.00
#
_symmetry.space_group_name_H-M   'P 1'
#
loop_
_entity.id
_entity.type
_entity.pdbx_description
1 polymer ?
#
loop_
_entity_poly.entity_id
_entity_poly.type
_entity_poly.pdbx_seq_one_letter_code
_entity_poly.pdbx_strand_id
1 'polypeptide(L)'
;MLTTVEAACEFARRGWSAIPIPYRSKNPGFDEWPLLRLTVETIPQHFNGHPQNVGVLLGEPSGWLIDVDLDHPKAVALAPEYLPSTPAIFGRPGNPRSHWLYRVTSPAATKKFKSKSAGMIVEFRSTGMQTVFPPSTHESGEPIRWEVEAAEPAIADPEQLLDCVRRLADAVKVELGEKAVPKPKTTKPPRSAEQGDLPPVETDAAADSTSPSPNSQERGIRCLAAMLRINMVDHNDGSSRLYACACRIVEHDLDDVAAVAALRKYAADRAFPKTWSDDEILARVRDAEQVCTRGSAFQAELDDDGLVALGQEAGVEGGAAKARQEIPLLFLHALADGCKFGFANLALPLQNHEDFHLDQRQPVVLRPTIDIRVQTSHHEQIRGLHDECGRVHRRHERNRPSHRRDEDEQDHRE
;
A
#
# COMPACT_ATOMS: atom_id res chain seq x y z
N MET A 1 11.61 -10.61 35.75
CA MET A 1 10.81 -10.08 34.63
C MET A 1 9.40 -10.53 34.87
N LEU A 2 8.42 -9.66 34.62
CA LEU A 2 7.01 -10.02 34.71
C LEU A 2 6.72 -11.13 33.71
N THR A 3 5.80 -12.03 34.06
CA THR A 3 5.13 -12.91 33.10
C THR A 3 4.20 -12.10 32.21
N THR A 4 3.78 -12.66 31.07
CA THR A 4 2.87 -11.93 30.16
C THR A 4 1.48 -11.70 30.76
N VAL A 5 1.01 -12.56 31.65
CA VAL A 5 -0.25 -12.35 32.40
C VAL A 5 -0.11 -11.23 33.43
N GLU A 6 1.01 -11.16 34.17
CA GLU A 6 1.27 -10.06 35.12
C GLU A 6 1.38 -8.71 34.39
N ALA A 7 2.07 -8.68 33.25
CA ALA A 7 2.18 -7.50 32.40
C ALA A 7 0.81 -7.08 31.83
N ALA A 8 -0.01 -8.03 31.36
CA ALA A 8 -1.37 -7.75 30.91
C ALA A 8 -2.22 -7.11 32.03
N CYS A 9 -2.14 -7.64 33.25
CA CYS A 9 -2.80 -7.04 34.42
C CYS A 9 -2.28 -5.63 34.73
N GLU A 10 -0.97 -5.38 34.58
CA GLU A 10 -0.40 -4.04 34.74
C GLU A 10 -0.93 -3.07 33.67
N PHE A 11 -0.95 -3.48 32.40
CA PHE A 11 -1.51 -2.69 31.31
C PHE A 11 -2.97 -2.34 31.57
N ALA A 12 -3.79 -3.30 32.02
CA ALA A 12 -5.17 -3.04 32.39
C ALA A 12 -5.30 -2.02 33.54
N ARG A 13 -4.42 -2.06 34.56
CA ARG A 13 -4.39 -1.04 35.63
C ARG A 13 -4.04 0.35 35.12
N ARG A 14 -3.28 0.45 34.03
CA ARG A 14 -2.95 1.71 33.33
C ARG A 14 -4.07 2.19 32.38
N GLY A 15 -5.18 1.45 32.32
CA GLY A 15 -6.29 1.72 31.41
C GLY A 15 -6.00 1.31 29.97
N TRP A 16 -5.11 0.35 29.75
CA TRP A 16 -4.82 -0.20 28.42
C TRP A 16 -5.52 -1.54 28.24
N SER A 17 -6.19 -1.70 27.10
CA SER A 17 -6.95 -2.90 26.78
C SER A 17 -6.01 -4.01 26.29
N ALA A 18 -5.49 -4.81 27.22
CA ALA A 18 -4.63 -5.93 26.94
C ALA A 18 -5.42 -7.18 26.48
N ILE A 19 -4.85 -7.92 25.52
CA ILE A 19 -5.41 -9.16 24.97
C ILE A 19 -4.35 -10.28 24.90
N PRO A 20 -4.74 -11.55 25.07
CA PRO A 20 -3.82 -12.67 24.86
C PRO A 20 -3.52 -12.86 23.38
N ILE A 21 -2.30 -13.28 23.07
CA ILE A 21 -1.89 -13.66 21.72
C ILE A 21 -1.12 -14.98 21.80
N PRO A 22 -1.29 -15.91 20.84
CA PRO A 22 -0.47 -17.11 20.77
C PRO A 22 1.03 -16.77 20.82
N TYR A 23 1.81 -17.65 21.45
CA TYR A 23 3.26 -17.46 21.56
C TYR A 23 3.91 -17.23 20.21
N ARG A 24 4.81 -16.23 20.12
CA ARG A 24 5.54 -15.87 18.89
C ARG A 24 4.62 -15.54 17.70
N SER A 25 3.39 -15.13 17.97
CA SER A 25 2.44 -14.63 16.97
C SER A 25 2.23 -13.12 17.14
N LYS A 26 1.74 -12.51 16.06
CA LYS A 26 1.15 -11.16 16.04
C LYS A 26 -0.37 -11.19 15.87
N ASN A 27 -0.93 -12.32 15.45
CA ASN A 27 -2.35 -12.53 15.24
C ASN A 27 -2.99 -13.13 16.51
N PRO A 28 -3.99 -12.47 17.13
CA PRO A 28 -4.74 -13.02 18.27
C PRO A 28 -5.48 -14.33 17.98
N GLY A 29 -5.82 -14.59 16.70
CA GLY A 29 -6.37 -15.87 16.25
C GLY A 29 -7.90 -15.98 16.23
N PHE A 30 -8.64 -14.88 16.36
CA PHE A 30 -10.12 -14.85 16.34
C PHE A 30 -10.63 -13.47 15.91
N ASP A 31 -11.68 -13.39 15.08
CA ASP A 31 -12.04 -12.14 14.37
C ASP A 31 -12.49 -10.97 15.29
N GLU A 32 -13.13 -11.28 16.43
CA GLU A 32 -13.69 -10.26 17.34
C GLU A 32 -12.66 -9.69 18.34
N TRP A 33 -11.36 -9.97 18.15
CA TRP A 33 -10.29 -9.42 19.00
C TRP A 33 -10.32 -7.89 19.17
N PRO A 34 -10.73 -7.05 18.19
CA PRO A 34 -10.77 -5.60 18.39
C PRO A 34 -11.83 -5.16 19.40
N LEU A 35 -12.84 -5.99 19.66
CA LEU A 35 -13.95 -5.72 20.58
C LEU A 35 -13.68 -6.25 22.00
N LEU A 36 -12.67 -7.10 22.17
CA LEU A 36 -12.35 -7.71 23.46
C LEU A 36 -11.93 -6.64 24.48
N ARG A 37 -12.57 -6.63 25.65
CA ARG A 37 -12.25 -5.75 26.79
C ARG A 37 -12.08 -6.60 28.03
N LEU A 38 -10.83 -6.97 28.34
CA LEU A 38 -10.51 -7.71 29.54
C LEU A 38 -10.23 -6.76 30.69
N THR A 39 -10.62 -7.15 31.90
CA THR A 39 -10.31 -6.45 33.14
C THR A 39 -9.19 -7.17 33.88
N VAL A 40 -8.62 -6.54 34.92
CA VAL A 40 -7.58 -7.16 35.77
C VAL A 40 -8.06 -8.50 36.33
N GLU A 41 -9.35 -8.63 36.62
CA GLU A 41 -9.99 -9.83 37.17
C GLU A 41 -10.20 -10.93 36.13
N THR A 42 -10.50 -10.57 34.87
CA THR A 42 -10.78 -11.55 33.81
C THR A 42 -9.52 -11.98 33.06
N ILE A 43 -8.49 -11.12 32.96
CA ILE A 43 -7.23 -11.41 32.26
C ILE A 43 -6.67 -12.80 32.59
N PRO A 44 -6.50 -13.22 33.87
CA PRO A 44 -5.91 -14.52 34.18
C PRO A 44 -6.64 -15.73 33.57
N GLN A 45 -7.94 -15.61 33.28
CA GLN A 45 -8.74 -16.69 32.67
C GLN A 45 -8.44 -16.87 31.18
N HIS A 46 -7.86 -15.86 30.55
CA HIS A 46 -7.49 -15.84 29.13
C HIS A 46 -6.03 -16.21 28.87
N PHE A 47 -5.23 -16.35 29.92
CA PHE A 47 -3.87 -16.83 29.87
C PHE A 47 -3.82 -18.26 30.44
N ASN A 48 -3.56 -19.24 29.58
CA ASN A 48 -3.74 -20.67 29.89
C ASN A 48 -2.56 -21.31 30.66
N GLY A 49 -1.65 -20.51 31.21
CA GLY A 49 -0.45 -20.97 31.90
C GLY A 49 0.68 -21.45 30.98
N HIS A 50 0.46 -21.51 29.66
CA HIS A 50 1.52 -21.73 28.68
C HIS A 50 2.11 -20.39 28.20
N PRO A 51 3.31 -20.40 27.58
CA PRO A 51 3.84 -19.21 26.94
C PRO A 51 2.80 -18.62 25.97
N GLN A 52 2.53 -17.33 26.13
CA GLN A 52 1.66 -16.52 25.29
C GLN A 52 2.25 -15.13 25.20
N ASN A 53 2.00 -14.44 24.10
CA ASN A 53 2.28 -13.01 23.96
C ASN A 53 1.13 -12.19 24.56
N VAL A 54 1.42 -10.94 24.90
CA VAL A 54 0.44 -9.93 25.28
C VAL A 54 0.36 -8.87 24.19
N GLY A 55 -0.85 -8.64 23.72
CA GLY A 55 -1.20 -7.55 22.83
C GLY A 55 -1.88 -6.41 23.57
N VAL A 56 -1.76 -5.19 23.05
CA VAL A 56 -2.52 -4.02 23.51
C VAL A 56 -3.28 -3.43 22.33
N LEU A 57 -4.59 -3.28 22.49
CA LEU A 57 -5.44 -2.55 21.54
C LEU A 57 -5.12 -1.06 21.60
N LEU A 58 -4.95 -0.42 20.46
CA LEU A 58 -4.55 0.99 20.38
C LEU A 58 -5.74 1.91 20.16
N GLY A 59 -5.53 3.21 20.36
CA GLY A 59 -6.55 4.25 20.21
C GLY A 59 -7.55 4.28 21.37
N GLU A 60 -8.82 4.53 21.04
CA GLU A 60 -9.94 4.68 21.99
C GLU A 60 -9.98 3.60 23.09
N PRO A 61 -9.82 2.29 22.81
CA PRO A 61 -9.87 1.24 23.83
C PRO A 61 -8.83 1.37 24.96
N SER A 62 -7.74 2.09 24.71
CA SER A 62 -6.64 2.30 25.66
C SER A 62 -6.47 3.78 26.03
N GLY A 63 -7.56 4.56 25.94
CA GLY A 63 -7.56 5.99 26.25
C GLY A 63 -6.72 6.81 25.29
N TRP A 64 -6.87 6.54 23.99
CA TRP A 64 -6.11 7.16 22.90
C TRP A 64 -4.59 6.93 22.98
N LEU A 65 -4.20 5.71 23.34
CA LEU A 65 -2.82 5.25 23.25
C LEU A 65 -2.44 5.01 21.78
N ILE A 66 -1.41 5.70 21.31
CA ILE A 66 -0.86 5.58 19.95
C ILE A 66 0.48 4.86 20.02
N ASP A 67 0.69 3.95 19.08
CA ASP A 67 2.00 3.37 18.79
C ASP A 67 2.51 3.92 17.46
N VAL A 68 3.62 4.64 17.50
CA VAL A 68 4.39 4.97 16.30
C VAL A 68 5.36 3.81 16.06
N ASP A 69 4.98 2.88 15.18
CA ASP A 69 5.79 1.70 14.84
C ASP A 69 6.71 1.99 13.65
N LEU A 70 8.01 1.80 13.86
CA LEU A 70 9.10 2.08 12.94
C LEU A 70 9.58 0.78 12.30
N ASP A 71 9.07 0.49 11.10
CA ASP A 71 9.40 -0.73 10.35
C ASP A 71 10.76 -0.65 9.63
N HIS A 72 11.22 0.56 9.28
CA HIS A 72 12.44 0.73 8.49
C HIS A 72 13.64 1.19 9.34
N PRO A 73 14.87 0.63 9.16
CA PRO A 73 16.04 1.01 9.95
C PRO A 73 16.38 2.50 9.92
N LYS A 74 16.19 3.17 8.76
CA LYS A 74 16.33 4.64 8.66
C LYS A 74 15.30 5.39 9.50
N ALA A 75 14.07 4.87 9.62
CA ALA A 75 13.05 5.48 10.47
C ALA A 75 13.44 5.37 11.95
N VAL A 76 13.99 4.23 12.38
CA VAL A 76 14.55 4.05 13.73
C VAL A 76 15.69 5.03 13.99
N ALA A 77 16.63 5.17 13.05
CA ALA A 77 17.77 6.06 13.20
C ALA A 77 17.37 7.55 13.30
N LEU A 78 16.40 7.97 12.50
CA LEU A 78 15.95 9.37 12.44
C LEU A 78 14.90 9.72 13.51
N ALA A 79 14.21 8.74 14.09
CA ALA A 79 13.11 8.98 15.04
C ALA A 79 13.44 9.98 16.17
N PRO A 80 14.62 9.96 16.82
CA PRO A 80 14.95 10.92 17.88
C PRO A 80 15.00 12.39 17.45
N GLU A 81 15.23 12.67 16.16
CA GLU A 81 15.27 14.03 15.62
C GLU A 81 13.87 14.54 15.26
N TYR A 82 12.96 13.64 14.86
CA TYR A 82 11.66 14.01 14.32
C TYR A 82 10.51 13.85 15.31
N LEU A 83 10.55 12.83 16.16
CA LEU A 83 9.46 12.52 17.08
C LEU A 83 9.64 13.28 18.41
N PRO A 84 8.53 13.75 19.04
CA PRO A 84 8.59 14.28 20.40
C PRO A 84 9.18 13.26 21.37
N SER A 85 9.91 13.70 22.40
CA SER A 85 10.45 12.75 23.38
C SER A 85 9.32 12.04 24.15
N THR A 86 9.42 10.71 24.28
CA THR A 86 8.57 9.88 25.13
C THR A 86 9.44 8.84 25.84
N PRO A 87 9.22 8.56 27.14
CA PRO A 87 10.00 7.54 27.82
C PRO A 87 9.46 6.12 27.56
N ALA A 88 8.21 5.98 27.10
CA ALA A 88 7.59 4.69 26.77
C ALA A 88 8.01 4.23 25.36
N ILE A 89 9.23 3.70 25.28
CA ILE A 89 9.83 3.16 24.06
C ILE A 89 10.16 1.69 24.29
N PHE A 90 9.91 0.85 23.29
CA PHE A 90 10.32 -0.55 23.31
C PHE A 90 10.70 -1.05 21.92
N GLY A 91 11.30 -2.23 21.88
CA GLY A 91 11.67 -2.90 20.63
C GLY A 91 12.26 -4.26 20.91
N ARG A 92 13.01 -4.77 19.93
CA ARG A 92 13.73 -6.04 20.03
C ARG A 92 15.17 -5.87 19.53
N PRO A 93 16.11 -6.80 19.81
CA PRO A 93 17.48 -6.71 19.31
C PRO A 93 17.61 -6.44 17.79
N GLY A 94 16.86 -7.16 16.96
CA GLY A 94 16.84 -6.95 15.50
C GLY A 94 16.10 -5.71 14.98
N ASN A 95 15.35 -5.00 15.83
CA ASN A 95 14.75 -3.70 15.51
C ASN A 95 14.57 -2.91 16.83
N PRO A 96 15.66 -2.35 17.38
CA PRO A 96 15.62 -1.73 18.69
C PRO A 96 14.85 -0.41 18.62
N ARG A 97 14.20 -0.02 19.73
CA ARG A 97 13.51 1.27 19.84
C ARG A 97 12.53 1.56 18.69
N SER A 98 11.88 0.52 18.18
CA SER A 98 11.01 0.62 17.00
C SER A 98 9.58 1.03 17.35
N HIS A 99 9.16 0.94 18.60
CA HIS A 99 7.83 1.34 19.05
C HIS A 99 7.94 2.53 20.00
N TRP A 100 7.30 3.64 19.63
CA TRP A 100 7.25 4.87 20.44
C TRP A 100 5.81 5.15 20.82
N LEU A 101 5.50 5.03 22.11
CA LEU A 101 4.14 5.19 22.60
C LEU A 101 3.85 6.64 23.01
N TYR A 102 2.65 7.09 22.67
CA TYR A 102 2.10 8.39 23.09
C TYR A 102 0.66 8.23 23.55
N ARG A 103 0.22 9.11 24.44
CA ARG A 103 -1.21 9.31 24.70
C ARG A 103 -1.64 10.60 24.02
N VAL A 104 -2.59 10.52 23.08
CA VAL A 104 -3.04 11.73 22.38
C VAL A 104 -4.25 12.38 23.07
N THR A 105 -4.36 13.70 22.95
CA THR A 105 -5.37 14.52 23.62
C THR A 105 -6.75 14.49 22.95
N SER A 106 -6.84 14.01 21.71
CA SER A 106 -8.09 13.91 20.95
C SER A 106 -8.07 12.72 19.98
N PRO A 107 -9.22 12.31 19.41
CA PRO A 107 -9.31 11.16 18.51
C PRO A 107 -8.33 11.24 17.32
N ALA A 108 -7.66 10.13 17.04
CA ALA A 108 -6.76 10.02 15.89
C ALA A 108 -6.99 8.71 15.14
N ALA A 109 -6.82 8.74 13.82
CA ALA A 109 -6.96 7.57 12.96
C ALA A 109 -5.59 6.98 12.59
N THR A 110 -5.56 5.67 12.34
CA THR A 110 -4.35 4.99 11.86
C THR A 110 -3.89 5.56 10.53
N LYS A 111 -2.58 5.81 10.38
CA LYS A 111 -1.93 6.25 9.13
C LYS A 111 -0.69 5.41 8.88
N LYS A 112 -0.47 5.05 7.61
CA LYS A 112 0.64 4.20 7.19
C LYS A 112 1.49 4.93 6.17
N PHE A 113 2.80 4.95 6.37
CA PHE A 113 3.72 5.61 5.47
C PHE A 113 4.65 4.58 4.85
N LYS A 114 4.55 4.42 3.54
CA LYS A 114 5.34 3.46 2.75
C LYS A 114 6.32 4.18 1.83
N SER A 115 7.45 3.54 1.61
CA SER A 115 8.39 3.79 0.53
C SER A 115 7.96 3.00 -0.71
N LYS A 116 8.32 3.50 -1.90
CA LYS A 116 8.10 2.79 -3.16
C LYS A 116 9.05 1.60 -3.33
N SER A 117 10.27 1.71 -2.81
CA SER A 117 11.35 0.72 -2.98
C SER A 117 11.56 -0.21 -1.78
N ALA A 118 11.25 0.24 -0.56
CA ALA A 118 11.64 -0.43 0.69
C ALA A 118 10.46 -0.89 1.56
N GLY A 119 9.21 -0.73 1.09
CA GLY A 119 8.03 -1.18 1.82
C GLY A 119 7.58 -0.22 2.93
N MET A 120 7.23 -0.75 4.11
CA MET A 120 6.73 0.08 5.21
C MET A 120 7.86 0.89 5.86
N ILE A 121 7.62 2.17 6.11
CA ILE A 121 8.58 3.04 6.81
C ILE A 121 8.19 3.19 8.26
N VAL A 122 6.97 3.68 8.49
CA VAL A 122 6.42 3.98 9.81
C VAL A 122 4.89 3.92 9.75
N GLU A 123 4.27 3.44 10.83
CA GLU A 123 2.84 3.47 11.04
C GLU A 123 2.50 4.29 12.29
N PHE A 124 1.59 5.26 12.16
CA PHE A 124 0.87 5.85 13.28
C PHE A 124 -0.32 4.94 13.56
N ARG A 125 -0.26 4.09 14.59
CA ARG A 125 -1.30 3.09 14.89
C ARG A 125 -2.24 3.57 15.99
N SER A 126 -3.54 3.55 15.69
CA SER A 126 -4.63 3.97 16.58
C SER A 126 -5.74 2.90 16.61
N THR A 127 -6.99 3.30 16.89
CA THR A 127 -8.17 2.44 16.98
C THR A 127 -8.26 1.46 15.80
N GLY A 128 -8.58 0.21 16.13
CA GLY A 128 -8.62 -0.91 15.17
C GLY A 128 -7.27 -1.60 14.96
N MET A 129 -6.20 -1.11 15.60
CA MET A 129 -4.88 -1.75 15.59
C MET A 129 -4.53 -2.35 16.94
N GLN A 130 -3.56 -3.25 16.91
CA GLN A 130 -3.04 -3.99 18.05
C GLN A 130 -1.51 -4.04 17.90
N THR A 131 -0.78 -3.85 19.01
CA THR A 131 0.69 -4.03 19.03
C THR A 131 1.07 -5.05 20.10
N VAL A 132 2.04 -5.92 19.79
CA VAL A 132 2.56 -6.92 20.73
C VAL A 132 3.54 -6.22 21.68
N PHE A 133 3.19 -6.14 22.95
CA PHE A 133 3.94 -5.38 23.96
C PHE A 133 4.94 -6.26 24.72
N PRO A 134 5.99 -5.69 25.34
CA PRO A 134 6.81 -6.43 26.31
C PRO A 134 5.95 -7.05 27.42
N PRO A 135 6.34 -8.20 28.00
CA PRO A 135 7.58 -8.96 27.79
C PRO A 135 7.41 -10.08 26.74
N SER A 136 6.58 -9.87 25.72
CA SER A 136 6.31 -10.87 24.66
C SER A 136 7.55 -11.27 23.84
N THR A 137 7.40 -12.34 23.06
CA THR A 137 8.42 -12.83 22.13
C THR A 137 8.01 -12.59 20.69
N HIS A 138 8.88 -12.00 19.88
CA HIS A 138 8.69 -11.79 18.45
C HIS A 138 8.66 -13.13 17.68
N GLU A 139 8.11 -13.16 16.46
CA GLU A 139 8.08 -14.36 15.61
C GLU A 139 9.49 -14.94 15.35
N SER A 140 10.51 -14.09 15.30
CA SER A 140 11.94 -14.48 15.21
C SER A 140 12.45 -15.24 16.45
N GLY A 141 11.73 -15.21 17.58
CA GLY A 141 12.18 -15.73 18.87
C GLY A 141 12.89 -14.69 19.74
N GLU A 142 13.08 -13.47 19.23
CA GLU A 142 13.69 -12.38 19.98
C GLU A 142 12.74 -11.81 21.04
N PRO A 143 13.23 -11.51 22.25
CA PRO A 143 12.40 -10.88 23.28
C PRO A 143 12.10 -9.42 22.91
N ILE A 144 10.86 -8.99 23.15
CA ILE A 144 10.42 -7.60 23.06
C ILE A 144 10.57 -6.98 24.45
N ARG A 145 11.30 -5.87 24.56
CA ARG A 145 11.71 -5.27 25.83
C ARG A 145 11.50 -3.76 25.84
N TRP A 146 11.09 -3.24 27.00
CA TRP A 146 11.10 -1.81 27.26
C TRP A 146 12.53 -1.27 27.29
N GLU A 147 12.73 -0.04 26.81
CA GLU A 147 13.95 0.73 27.05
C GLU A 147 14.01 1.20 28.52
N VAL A 148 12.85 1.59 29.07
CA VAL A 148 12.67 1.96 30.46
C VAL A 148 11.42 1.26 31.00
N GLU A 149 11.61 0.38 31.97
CA GLU A 149 10.51 -0.36 32.61
C GLU A 149 9.51 0.59 33.29
N ALA A 150 8.21 0.26 33.21
CA ALA A 150 7.11 1.03 33.78
C ALA A 150 7.01 2.51 33.33
N ALA A 151 7.64 2.89 32.22
CA ALA A 151 7.56 4.25 31.69
C ALA A 151 6.15 4.60 31.18
N GLU A 152 5.71 5.83 31.46
CA GLU A 152 4.44 6.38 30.97
C GLU A 152 4.59 7.10 29.62
N PRO A 153 3.69 6.87 28.64
CA PRO A 153 3.72 7.60 27.38
C PRO A 153 3.61 9.10 27.58
N ALA A 154 4.39 9.86 26.82
CA ALA A 154 4.21 11.30 26.75
C ALA A 154 2.83 11.65 26.17
N ILE A 155 2.25 12.75 26.68
CA ILE A 155 1.03 13.32 26.12
C ILE A 155 1.38 14.15 24.89
N ALA A 156 0.65 13.98 23.80
CA ALA A 156 0.88 14.72 22.55
C ALA A 156 -0.44 15.19 21.92
N ASP A 157 -0.37 16.31 21.20
CA ASP A 157 -1.43 16.67 20.25
C ASP A 157 -1.35 15.73 19.02
N PRO A 158 -2.47 15.11 18.59
CA PRO A 158 -2.41 14.10 17.54
C PRO A 158 -2.04 14.65 16.17
N GLU A 159 -2.43 15.90 15.84
CA GLU A 159 -2.08 16.50 14.55
C GLU A 159 -0.60 16.83 14.49
N GLN A 160 -0.05 17.41 15.56
CA GLN A 160 1.38 17.68 15.67
C GLN A 160 2.21 16.39 15.66
N LEU A 161 1.78 15.35 16.38
CA LEU A 161 2.46 14.06 16.39
C LEU A 161 2.43 13.41 14.99
N LEU A 162 1.28 13.41 14.32
CA LEU A 162 1.16 12.88 12.96
C LEU A 162 2.01 13.67 11.97
N ASP A 163 2.13 14.99 12.14
CA ASP A 163 2.99 15.83 11.32
C ASP A 163 4.49 15.50 11.53
N CYS A 164 4.90 15.24 12.77
CA CYS A 164 6.24 14.72 13.07
C CYS A 164 6.50 13.36 12.41
N VAL A 165 5.54 12.42 12.49
CA VAL A 165 5.63 11.11 11.83
C VAL A 165 5.71 11.25 10.30
N ARG A 166 4.94 12.16 9.72
CA ARG A 166 4.97 12.46 8.28
C ARG A 166 6.33 13.03 7.86
N ARG A 167 6.88 13.97 8.64
CA ARG A 167 8.22 14.54 8.39
C ARG A 167 9.32 13.49 8.50
N LEU A 168 9.22 12.58 9.48
CA LEU A 168 10.12 11.42 9.59
C LEU A 168 10.04 10.54 8.34
N ALA A 169 8.83 10.18 7.90
CA ALA A 169 8.64 9.36 6.71
C ALA A 169 9.17 10.04 5.43
N ASP A 170 8.97 11.35 5.30
CA ASP A 170 9.51 12.15 4.20
C ASP A 170 11.03 12.19 4.22
N ALA A 171 11.66 12.34 5.39
CA ALA A 171 13.11 12.32 5.54
C ALA A 171 13.70 10.96 5.11
N VAL A 172 13.06 9.85 5.52
CA VAL A 172 13.44 8.52 5.04
C VAL A 172 13.33 8.42 3.53
N LYS A 173 12.25 8.93 2.92
CA LYS A 173 12.09 8.94 1.45
C LYS A 173 13.16 9.77 0.74
N VAL A 174 13.60 10.88 1.34
CA VAL A 174 14.72 11.67 0.82
C VAL A 174 16.01 10.85 0.86
N GLU A 175 16.31 10.17 1.98
CA GLU A 175 17.49 9.31 2.08
C GLU A 175 17.46 8.10 1.12
N LEU A 176 16.26 7.65 0.73
CA LEU A 176 16.07 6.61 -0.27
C LEU A 176 16.10 7.14 -1.72
N GLY A 177 16.24 8.45 -1.92
CA GLY A 177 16.22 9.07 -3.25
C GLY A 177 14.84 9.13 -3.90
N GLU A 178 13.77 8.88 -3.14
CA GLU A 178 12.39 8.88 -3.64
C GLU A 178 11.73 10.26 -3.59
N LYS A 179 12.35 11.21 -2.90
CA LYS A 179 11.88 12.59 -2.74
C LYS A 179 13.06 13.55 -2.81
N ALA A 180 12.88 14.69 -3.47
CA ALA A 180 13.89 15.74 -3.49
C ALA A 180 14.10 16.33 -2.09
N VAL A 181 15.34 16.68 -1.76
CA VAL A 181 15.69 17.40 -0.53
C VAL A 181 14.92 18.74 -0.53
N PRO A 182 14.16 19.07 0.54
CA PRO A 182 13.48 20.34 0.60
C PRO A 182 14.49 21.49 0.54
N LYS A 183 14.33 22.39 -0.44
CA LYS A 183 15.16 23.60 -0.55
C LYS A 183 14.98 24.44 0.72
N PRO A 184 16.05 24.98 1.33
CA PRO A 184 15.92 25.85 2.49
C PRO A 184 15.05 27.06 2.13
N LYS A 185 14.03 27.34 2.97
CA LYS A 185 13.16 28.50 2.81
C LYS A 185 14.02 29.76 2.96
N THR A 186 14.25 30.48 1.87
CA THR A 186 14.80 31.83 1.92
C THR A 186 13.77 32.73 2.61
N THR A 187 14.03 33.11 3.85
CA THR A 187 13.28 34.15 4.54
C THR A 187 13.49 35.46 3.79
N LYS A 188 12.45 35.98 3.12
CA LYS A 188 12.46 37.37 2.66
C LYS A 188 12.62 38.28 3.90
N PRO A 189 13.51 39.28 3.87
CA PRO A 189 13.60 40.24 4.96
C PRO A 189 12.29 41.03 5.07
N PRO A 190 11.91 41.48 6.28
CA PRO A 190 10.69 42.25 6.48
C PRO A 190 10.78 43.55 5.68
N ARG A 191 9.76 43.84 4.86
CA ARG A 191 9.61 45.12 4.19
C ARG A 191 9.45 46.22 5.24
N SER A 192 10.45 47.07 5.35
CA SER A 192 10.37 48.35 6.06
C SER A 192 9.29 49.22 5.41
N ALA A 193 8.40 49.74 6.24
CA ALA A 193 7.41 50.74 5.88
C ALA A 193 8.10 52.10 5.80
N GLU A 194 8.20 52.65 4.60
CA GLU A 194 8.32 54.10 4.39
C GLU A 194 7.36 54.50 3.27
N GLN A 195 6.31 55.21 3.68
CA GLN A 195 5.45 56.01 2.81
C GLN A 195 6.20 57.29 2.44
N GLY A 196 6.25 57.59 1.15
CA GLY A 196 6.73 58.86 0.62
C GLY A 196 6.11 59.11 -0.75
N ASP A 197 5.19 60.08 -0.80
CA ASP A 197 4.48 60.58 -1.97
C ASP A 197 5.38 61.04 -3.12
N LEU A 198 4.96 60.79 -4.37
CA LEU A 198 5.20 61.62 -5.57
C LEU A 198 4.12 61.30 -6.65
N PRO A 199 3.80 62.25 -7.56
CA PRO A 199 2.45 62.52 -8.10
C PRO A 199 2.14 61.81 -9.44
N PRO A 200 0.91 61.96 -10.02
CA PRO A 200 0.40 61.04 -11.02
C PRO A 200 0.92 61.37 -12.42
N VAL A 201 1.37 60.33 -13.13
CA VAL A 201 1.51 60.38 -14.58
C VAL A 201 0.34 59.60 -15.17
N GLU A 202 -0.65 60.34 -15.67
CA GLU A 202 -1.62 59.84 -16.63
C GLU A 202 -0.88 59.54 -17.94
N THR A 203 -0.99 58.30 -18.42
CA THR A 203 -1.05 58.01 -19.86
C THR A 203 -1.94 56.79 -20.06
N ASP A 204 -3.16 57.09 -20.49
CA ASP A 204 -3.93 56.44 -21.54
C ASP A 204 -4.13 54.92 -21.62
N ALA A 205 -5.43 54.61 -21.73
CA ALA A 205 -6.03 53.66 -22.64
C ALA A 205 -5.96 52.16 -22.29
N ALA A 206 -7.02 51.75 -21.57
CA ALA A 206 -7.97 50.74 -22.04
C ALA A 206 -7.43 49.60 -22.94
N ALA A 207 -7.29 48.43 -22.33
CA ALA A 207 -7.70 47.18 -22.95
C ALA A 207 -8.31 46.27 -21.88
N ASP A 208 -9.62 46.40 -21.71
CA ASP A 208 -10.49 45.31 -21.29
C ASP A 208 -10.30 44.17 -22.29
N SER A 209 -9.55 43.16 -21.89
CA SER A 209 -9.50 41.87 -22.58
C SER A 209 -9.99 40.81 -21.62
N THR A 210 -11.31 40.69 -21.54
CA THR A 210 -12.07 39.58 -20.97
C THR A 210 -11.90 38.25 -21.77
N SER A 211 -10.91 38.16 -22.66
CA SER A 211 -10.55 36.96 -23.38
C SER A 211 -9.27 36.35 -22.79
N PRO A 212 -9.30 35.09 -22.30
CA PRO A 212 -8.10 34.43 -21.79
C PRO A 212 -7.02 34.37 -22.87
N SER A 213 -5.77 34.61 -22.49
CA SER A 213 -4.64 34.47 -23.41
C SER A 213 -4.64 33.07 -24.05
N PRO A 214 -4.14 32.90 -25.29
CA PRO A 214 -4.18 31.59 -25.98
C PRO A 214 -3.60 30.44 -25.15
N ASN A 215 -2.58 30.72 -24.33
CA ASN A 215 -1.96 29.78 -23.41
C ASN A 215 -2.89 29.39 -22.23
N SER A 216 -3.65 30.34 -21.68
CA SER A 216 -4.61 30.07 -20.59
C SER A 216 -5.81 29.22 -21.07
N GLN A 217 -6.27 29.47 -22.30
CA GLN A 217 -7.35 28.67 -22.89
C GLN A 217 -6.92 27.22 -23.18
N GLU A 218 -5.70 27.02 -23.70
CA GLU A 218 -5.15 25.68 -23.94
C GLU A 218 -4.97 24.90 -22.63
N ARG A 219 -4.44 25.55 -21.58
CA ARG A 219 -4.35 24.97 -20.24
C ARG A 219 -5.70 24.52 -19.72
N GLY A 220 -6.74 25.35 -19.90
CA GLY A 220 -8.11 25.02 -19.51
C GLY A 220 -8.67 23.79 -20.23
N ILE A 221 -8.41 23.65 -21.54
CA ILE A 221 -8.84 22.49 -22.34
C ILE A 221 -8.15 21.21 -21.87
N ARG A 222 -6.82 21.25 -21.71
CA ARG A 222 -6.04 20.09 -21.22
C ARG A 222 -6.46 19.68 -19.81
N CYS A 223 -6.69 20.66 -18.94
CA CYS A 223 -7.19 20.45 -17.58
C CYS A 223 -8.56 19.74 -17.58
N LEU A 224 -9.51 20.23 -18.38
CA LEU A 224 -10.84 19.61 -18.50
C LEU A 224 -10.74 18.16 -19.01
N ALA A 225 -9.92 17.92 -20.04
CA ALA A 225 -9.70 16.57 -20.54
C ALA A 225 -9.11 15.65 -19.46
N ALA A 226 -8.20 16.15 -18.62
CA ALA A 226 -7.64 15.40 -17.50
C ALA A 226 -8.68 15.11 -16.42
N MET A 227 -9.56 16.07 -16.10
CA MET A 227 -10.67 15.86 -15.16
C MET A 227 -11.64 14.77 -15.66
N LEU A 228 -11.98 14.77 -16.94
CA LEU A 228 -12.90 13.79 -17.53
C LEU A 228 -12.34 12.35 -17.52
N ARG A 229 -11.01 12.19 -17.42
CA ARG A 229 -10.36 10.88 -17.23
C ARG A 229 -10.39 10.38 -15.79
N ILE A 230 -10.78 11.21 -14.82
CA ILE A 230 -10.92 10.78 -13.42
C ILE A 230 -12.02 9.72 -13.36
N ASN A 231 -11.65 8.51 -12.96
CA ASN A 231 -12.57 7.42 -12.69
C ASN A 231 -12.43 6.99 -11.22
N MET A 232 -13.36 7.46 -10.38
CA MET A 232 -13.42 7.11 -8.97
C MET A 232 -14.87 7.06 -8.50
N VAL A 233 -15.14 6.16 -7.56
CA VAL A 233 -16.44 6.07 -6.90
C VAL A 233 -16.51 7.14 -5.82
N ASP A 234 -17.51 8.02 -5.93
CA ASP A 234 -17.76 9.07 -4.94
C ASP A 234 -18.75 8.55 -3.90
N HIS A 235 -18.33 8.50 -2.64
CA HIS A 235 -19.21 8.15 -1.54
C HIS A 235 -19.56 9.45 -0.81
N ASN A 236 -20.85 9.76 -0.70
CA ASN A 236 -21.42 10.91 0.01
C ASN A 236 -21.77 12.12 -0.89
N ASP A 237 -20.98 13.19 -0.92
CA ASP A 237 -21.43 14.52 -1.37
C ASP A 237 -20.72 15.08 -2.61
N GLY A 238 -19.83 14.33 -3.26
CA GLY A 238 -19.06 14.85 -4.39
C GLY A 238 -17.66 15.34 -4.02
N SER A 239 -17.32 15.42 -2.73
CA SER A 239 -16.15 16.16 -2.24
C SER A 239 -14.82 15.53 -2.63
N SER A 240 -14.75 14.20 -2.74
CA SER A 240 -13.54 13.49 -3.17
C SER A 240 -13.26 13.74 -4.64
N ARG A 241 -14.30 13.71 -5.48
CA ARG A 241 -14.19 14.02 -6.91
C ARG A 241 -13.91 15.50 -7.14
N LEU A 242 -14.52 16.38 -6.35
CA LEU A 242 -14.22 17.82 -6.37
C LEU A 242 -12.74 18.06 -6.07
N TYR A 243 -12.21 17.43 -5.02
CA TYR A 243 -10.81 17.54 -4.68
C TYR A 243 -9.89 16.99 -5.78
N ALA A 244 -10.23 15.84 -6.37
CA ALA A 244 -9.46 15.28 -7.49
C ALA A 244 -9.46 16.23 -8.72
N CYS A 245 -10.58 16.89 -9.00
CA CYS A 245 -10.64 17.93 -10.03
C CYS A 245 -9.79 19.15 -9.65
N ALA A 246 -9.86 19.61 -8.39
CA ALA A 246 -9.05 20.72 -7.88
C ALA A 246 -7.54 20.45 -8.01
N CYS A 247 -7.09 19.21 -7.77
CA CYS A 247 -5.71 18.81 -8.05
C CYS A 247 -5.33 19.05 -9.53
N ARG A 248 -6.19 18.70 -10.49
CA ARG A 248 -5.94 18.93 -11.91
C ARG A 248 -5.89 20.41 -12.28
N ILE A 249 -6.69 21.24 -11.62
CA ILE A 249 -6.65 22.71 -11.77
C ILE A 249 -5.28 23.24 -11.38
N VAL A 250 -4.78 22.83 -10.22
CA VAL A 250 -3.45 23.25 -9.72
C VAL A 250 -2.35 22.75 -10.64
N GLU A 251 -2.34 21.46 -10.98
CA GLU A 251 -1.32 20.86 -11.85
C GLU A 251 -1.24 21.53 -13.24
N HIS A 252 -2.35 22.05 -13.77
CA HIS A 252 -2.41 22.77 -15.06
C HIS A 252 -2.26 24.29 -14.93
N ASP A 253 -2.01 24.79 -13.73
CA ASP A 253 -1.78 26.20 -13.44
C ASP A 253 -2.88 27.12 -13.97
N LEU A 254 -4.13 26.78 -13.64
CA LEU A 254 -5.27 27.66 -13.90
C LEU A 254 -5.39 28.73 -12.82
N ASP A 255 -5.70 29.96 -13.24
CA ASP A 255 -6.15 31.02 -12.36
C ASP A 255 -7.58 30.76 -11.84
N ASP A 256 -8.03 31.57 -10.88
CA ASP A 256 -9.31 31.35 -10.20
C ASP A 256 -10.53 31.40 -11.14
N VAL A 257 -10.50 32.30 -12.13
CA VAL A 257 -11.58 32.44 -13.12
C VAL A 257 -11.64 31.20 -14.03
N ALA A 258 -10.48 30.77 -14.53
CA ALA A 258 -10.36 29.59 -15.37
C ALA A 258 -10.66 28.30 -14.60
N ALA A 259 -10.28 28.23 -13.32
CA ALA A 259 -10.54 27.11 -12.42
C ALA A 259 -12.05 26.86 -12.25
N VAL A 260 -12.79 27.91 -11.90
CA VAL A 260 -14.25 27.84 -11.76
C VAL A 260 -14.88 27.47 -13.10
N ALA A 261 -14.49 28.14 -14.20
CA ALA A 261 -15.04 27.86 -15.52
C ALA A 261 -14.79 26.40 -15.97
N ALA A 262 -13.60 25.85 -15.75
CA ALA A 262 -13.26 24.48 -16.09
C ALA A 262 -14.07 23.48 -15.27
N LEU A 263 -14.22 23.72 -13.96
CA LEU A 263 -14.99 22.84 -13.09
C LEU A 263 -16.49 22.90 -13.39
N ARG A 264 -17.03 24.07 -13.75
CA ARG A 264 -18.43 24.21 -14.20
C ARG A 264 -18.68 23.44 -15.49
N LYS A 265 -17.75 23.47 -16.44
CA LYS A 265 -17.81 22.64 -17.66
C LYS A 265 -17.75 21.15 -17.34
N TYR A 266 -16.87 20.74 -16.42
CA TYR A 266 -16.83 19.36 -15.95
C TYR A 266 -18.15 18.92 -15.30
N ALA A 267 -18.71 19.76 -14.43
CA ALA A 267 -19.96 19.47 -13.72
C ALA A 267 -21.18 19.38 -14.66
N ALA A 268 -21.14 20.05 -15.82
CA ALA A 268 -22.18 19.93 -16.84
C ALA A 268 -22.20 18.53 -17.50
N ASP A 269 -21.05 17.87 -17.64
CA ASP A 269 -20.95 16.49 -18.16
C ASP A 269 -21.09 15.45 -17.03
N ARG A 270 -20.53 15.75 -15.85
CA ARG A 270 -20.52 14.88 -14.67
C ARG A 270 -21.01 15.61 -13.43
N ALA A 271 -22.33 15.65 -13.28
CA ALA A 271 -22.98 16.34 -12.17
C ALA A 271 -22.51 15.83 -10.79
N PHE A 272 -22.21 16.76 -9.89
CA PHE A 272 -21.94 16.47 -8.48
C PHE A 272 -23.25 16.20 -7.73
N PRO A 273 -23.22 15.38 -6.66
CA PRO A 273 -24.39 15.14 -5.80
C PRO A 273 -24.97 16.41 -5.17
N LYS A 274 -24.13 17.42 -4.92
CA LYS A 274 -24.55 18.76 -4.50
C LYS A 274 -23.95 19.84 -5.40
N THR A 275 -24.59 21.01 -5.40
CA THR A 275 -24.05 22.21 -6.04
C THR A 275 -23.01 22.86 -5.14
N TRP A 276 -21.82 23.09 -5.67
CA TRP A 276 -20.75 23.82 -4.98
C TRP A 276 -20.77 25.28 -5.43
N SER A 277 -20.64 26.21 -4.48
CA SER A 277 -20.42 27.64 -4.75
C SER A 277 -19.01 27.90 -5.30
N ASP A 278 -18.81 29.05 -5.95
CA ASP A 278 -17.50 29.43 -6.49
C ASP A 278 -16.45 29.54 -5.36
N ASP A 279 -16.84 30.06 -4.19
CA ASP A 279 -15.97 30.15 -3.02
C ASP A 279 -15.55 28.78 -2.47
N GLU A 280 -16.47 27.81 -2.41
CA GLU A 280 -16.15 26.44 -1.98
C GLU A 280 -15.23 25.73 -2.98
N ILE A 281 -15.42 26.00 -4.28
CA ILE A 281 -14.56 25.48 -5.34
C ILE A 281 -13.15 26.03 -5.16
N LEU A 282 -13.01 27.36 -5.00
CA LEU A 282 -11.72 28.00 -4.82
C LEU A 282 -11.04 27.60 -3.51
N ALA A 283 -11.80 27.46 -2.41
CA ALA A 283 -11.29 26.91 -1.15
C ALA A 283 -10.68 25.52 -1.38
N ARG A 284 -11.36 24.66 -2.15
CA ARG A 284 -10.83 23.33 -2.46
C ARG A 284 -9.62 23.35 -3.38
N VAL A 285 -9.49 24.35 -4.27
CA VAL A 285 -8.28 24.60 -5.05
C VAL A 285 -7.12 24.99 -4.13
N ARG A 286 -7.36 25.84 -3.12
CA ARG A 286 -6.33 26.18 -2.11
C ARG A 286 -5.93 24.97 -1.26
N ASP A 287 -6.86 24.09 -0.90
CA ASP A 287 -6.54 22.82 -0.24
C ASP A 287 -5.61 21.98 -1.13
N ALA A 288 -5.92 21.89 -2.43
CA ALA A 288 -5.11 21.14 -3.39
C ALA A 288 -3.71 21.74 -3.60
N GLU A 289 -3.52 23.07 -3.49
CA GLU A 289 -2.20 23.71 -3.56
C GLU A 289 -1.24 23.27 -2.45
N GLN A 290 -1.75 22.75 -1.34
CA GLN A 290 -0.92 22.20 -0.28
C GLN A 290 -0.28 20.85 -0.66
N VAL A 291 -0.82 20.19 -1.69
CA VAL A 291 -0.46 18.83 -2.11
C VAL A 291 0.10 18.78 -3.54
N CYS A 292 -0.46 19.57 -4.45
CA CYS A 292 -0.11 19.63 -5.86
C CYS A 292 0.80 20.84 -6.15
N THR A 293 1.72 20.68 -7.10
CA THR A 293 2.58 21.78 -7.57
C THR A 293 1.92 22.47 -8.77
N ARG A 294 1.83 23.81 -8.74
CA ARG A 294 1.29 24.58 -9.86
C ARG A 294 2.11 24.34 -11.13
N GLY A 295 1.42 23.97 -12.22
CA GLY A 295 2.02 23.81 -13.54
C GLY A 295 2.81 22.52 -13.73
N SER A 296 2.77 21.58 -12.78
CA SER A 296 3.51 20.32 -12.89
C SER A 296 3.08 19.45 -14.07
N ALA A 297 1.85 19.62 -14.59
CA ALA A 297 1.39 18.93 -15.79
C ALA A 297 2.19 19.31 -17.05
N PHE A 298 2.85 20.47 -17.04
CA PHE A 298 3.69 20.96 -18.13
C PHE A 298 5.19 20.84 -17.84
N GLN A 299 5.57 20.58 -16.58
CA GLN A 299 6.97 20.34 -16.22
C GLN A 299 7.50 19.03 -16.80
N ALA A 300 6.63 18.03 -17.04
CA ALA A 300 6.98 16.80 -17.75
C ALA A 300 7.17 16.99 -19.28
N GLU A 301 6.88 18.18 -19.82
CA GLU A 301 7.16 18.55 -21.22
C GLU A 301 8.47 19.37 -21.33
N LEU A 302 9.16 19.65 -20.22
CA LEU A 302 10.34 20.50 -20.16
C LEU A 302 11.46 19.82 -19.37
N ASP A 303 11.96 18.71 -19.91
CA ASP A 303 13.26 18.17 -19.56
C ASP A 303 14.34 19.00 -20.28
N ASP A 304 15.57 19.07 -19.76
CA ASP A 304 16.69 19.95 -20.17
C ASP A 304 17.14 19.80 -21.65
N ASP A 305 16.52 18.88 -22.40
CA ASP A 305 16.74 18.61 -23.83
C ASP A 305 15.51 18.90 -24.73
N GLY A 306 14.39 19.41 -24.19
CA GLY A 306 13.24 19.85 -25.00
C GLY A 306 12.52 18.78 -25.82
N LEU A 307 12.45 17.53 -25.33
CA LEU A 307 11.77 16.42 -26.02
C LEU A 307 10.46 16.02 -25.31
N VAL A 308 9.41 15.76 -26.11
CA VAL A 308 8.10 15.29 -25.64
C VAL A 308 8.12 13.78 -25.41
N ALA A 309 7.70 13.34 -24.23
CA ALA A 309 7.42 11.92 -23.97
C ALA A 309 6.18 11.47 -24.76
N LEU A 310 6.39 10.79 -25.89
CA LEU A 310 5.33 10.02 -26.54
C LEU A 310 4.94 8.89 -25.58
N GLY A 311 3.68 8.91 -25.14
CA GLY A 311 3.13 7.96 -24.19
C GLY A 311 3.50 6.52 -24.53
N GLN A 312 3.96 5.77 -23.53
CA GLN A 312 4.18 4.34 -23.67
C GLN A 312 2.83 3.67 -23.98
N GLU A 313 2.64 3.25 -25.22
CA GLU A 313 1.73 2.16 -25.50
C GLU A 313 2.28 0.88 -24.88
N ALA A 314 1.37 0.11 -24.26
CA ALA A 314 1.69 -1.16 -23.68
C ALA A 314 2.05 -2.18 -24.78
N GLY A 315 3.31 -2.63 -24.82
CA GLY A 315 3.64 -3.93 -25.40
C GLY A 315 4.95 -4.03 -26.19
N VAL A 316 5.72 -5.05 -25.80
CA VAL A 316 6.70 -5.85 -26.56
C VAL A 316 8.19 -5.45 -26.43
N GLU A 317 8.96 -6.45 -25.99
CA GLU A 317 10.39 -6.47 -25.63
C GLU A 317 11.39 -6.53 -26.81
N GLY A 318 12.65 -6.17 -26.50
CA GLY A 318 13.88 -6.74 -27.06
C GLY A 318 14.99 -5.69 -27.26
N GLY A 319 16.23 -5.80 -26.80
CA GLY A 319 16.95 -6.83 -26.03
C GLY A 319 18.48 -6.69 -26.27
N ALA A 320 19.29 -6.77 -25.21
CA ALA A 320 20.70 -7.22 -25.15
C ALA A 320 21.26 -6.91 -23.73
N ALA A 321 21.96 -7.75 -22.96
CA ALA A 321 22.49 -9.10 -23.14
C ALA A 321 22.77 -9.80 -21.77
N LYS A 322 22.50 -11.11 -21.73
CA LYS A 322 23.03 -12.25 -20.94
C LYS A 322 23.87 -12.05 -19.65
N ALA A 323 23.46 -12.74 -18.58
CA ALA A 323 24.19 -13.86 -17.95
C ALA A 323 23.27 -14.71 -17.03
N ARG A 324 23.58 -16.00 -16.88
CA ARG A 324 22.74 -17.14 -16.43
C ARG A 324 22.87 -17.45 -14.93
N GLN A 325 21.79 -17.93 -14.27
CA GLN A 325 21.82 -19.17 -13.47
C GLN A 325 20.40 -19.68 -13.10
N GLU A 326 20.29 -21.00 -12.94
CA GLU A 326 19.13 -21.88 -13.16
C GLU A 326 18.22 -22.09 -11.93
N ILE A 327 16.93 -22.40 -12.16
CA ILE A 327 16.00 -22.96 -11.15
C ILE A 327 15.50 -24.33 -11.69
N PRO A 328 15.49 -25.42 -10.89
CA PRO A 328 15.25 -26.78 -11.39
C PRO A 328 13.80 -27.09 -11.79
N LEU A 329 13.68 -27.94 -12.81
CA LEU A 329 12.50 -28.68 -13.25
C LEU A 329 11.97 -29.64 -12.17
N LEU A 330 10.65 -29.67 -11.97
CA LEU A 330 9.93 -30.90 -11.66
C LEU A 330 8.55 -30.88 -12.36
N PHE A 331 8.59 -31.45 -13.57
CA PHE A 331 7.60 -32.27 -14.28
C PHE A 331 6.12 -31.83 -14.44
N LEU A 332 5.76 -31.67 -15.71
CA LEU A 332 4.40 -31.72 -16.26
C LEU A 332 3.77 -33.13 -16.17
N HIS A 333 2.49 -33.14 -15.79
CA HIS A 333 1.34 -33.93 -16.30
C HIS A 333 1.42 -35.46 -16.50
N ALA A 334 0.46 -36.16 -15.88
CA ALA A 334 -0.25 -37.29 -16.50
C ALA A 334 -1.75 -37.24 -16.13
N LEU A 335 -2.59 -37.34 -17.16
CA LEU A 335 -4.05 -37.44 -17.12
C LEU A 335 -4.50 -38.87 -16.77
N ALA A 336 -5.68 -38.94 -16.16
CA ALA A 336 -6.67 -40.02 -16.25
C ALA A 336 -6.22 -41.46 -15.90
N ASP A 337 -6.64 -41.93 -14.73
CA ASP A 337 -7.22 -43.27 -14.59
C ASP A 337 -8.14 -43.32 -13.36
N GLY A 338 -9.38 -43.76 -13.58
CA GLY A 338 -10.40 -43.85 -12.55
C GLY A 338 -10.14 -45.02 -11.58
N CYS A 339 -10.12 -44.72 -10.29
CA CYS A 339 -10.41 -45.67 -9.22
C CYS A 339 -11.05 -44.93 -8.02
N LYS A 340 -12.20 -45.44 -7.57
CA LYS A 340 -12.99 -44.97 -6.42
C LYS A 340 -12.37 -45.42 -5.10
N PHE A 341 -12.46 -44.61 -4.04
CA PHE A 341 -12.68 -44.91 -2.61
C PHE A 341 -12.58 -43.54 -1.88
N GLY A 342 -13.42 -43.04 -0.97
CA GLY A 342 -14.66 -43.46 -0.32
C GLY A 342 -14.83 -42.64 0.98
N PHE A 343 -15.96 -41.92 1.13
CA PHE A 343 -16.54 -41.30 2.34
C PHE A 343 -15.79 -40.11 3.01
N ALA A 344 -16.42 -39.09 3.62
CA ALA A 344 -17.77 -38.92 4.14
C ALA A 344 -18.29 -37.46 4.08
N ASN A 345 -19.61 -37.34 4.13
CA ASN A 345 -20.47 -36.15 4.06
C ASN A 345 -20.25 -35.11 5.18
N LEU A 346 -20.50 -33.83 4.87
CA LEU A 346 -21.52 -33.05 5.60
C LEU A 346 -22.12 -31.97 4.68
N ALA A 347 -23.45 -31.93 4.66
CA ALA A 347 -24.29 -31.13 3.77
C ALA A 347 -24.61 -29.74 4.34
N LEU A 348 -24.83 -28.75 3.47
CA LEU A 348 -25.71 -27.59 3.72
C LEU A 348 -26.45 -27.20 2.42
N PRO A 349 -27.64 -26.58 2.53
CA PRO A 349 -28.79 -26.87 1.65
C PRO A 349 -28.94 -25.91 0.46
N LEU A 350 -29.56 -26.44 -0.61
CA LEU A 350 -30.19 -25.73 -1.72
C LEU A 350 -31.56 -25.17 -1.32
N GLN A 351 -31.87 -23.95 -1.74
CA GLN A 351 -33.19 -23.34 -2.04
C GLN A 351 -32.87 -21.88 -2.50
N ASN A 352 -33.30 -21.29 -3.61
CA ASN A 352 -34.42 -21.54 -4.53
C ASN A 352 -34.06 -21.02 -5.95
N HIS A 353 -34.71 -21.63 -6.94
CA HIS A 353 -34.84 -21.20 -8.32
C HIS A 353 -35.52 -19.82 -8.45
N GLU A 354 -35.09 -19.01 -9.42
CA GLU A 354 -36.04 -18.42 -10.39
C GLU A 354 -35.46 -18.56 -11.80
N ASP A 355 -36.26 -19.17 -12.67
CA ASP A 355 -35.97 -19.43 -14.07
C ASP A 355 -36.07 -18.12 -14.88
N PHE A 356 -35.04 -17.80 -15.67
CA PHE A 356 -35.18 -16.91 -16.82
C PHE A 356 -34.76 -17.65 -18.09
N HIS A 357 -35.76 -17.93 -18.92
CA HIS A 357 -35.65 -18.54 -20.23
C HIS A 357 -35.18 -17.48 -21.23
N LEU A 358 -34.06 -17.69 -21.93
CA LEU A 358 -33.69 -16.84 -23.07
C LEU A 358 -33.69 -17.67 -24.36
N ASP A 359 -34.69 -17.35 -25.18
CA ASP A 359 -34.94 -17.83 -26.52
C ASP A 359 -33.81 -17.43 -27.49
N GLN A 360 -33.37 -18.38 -28.30
CA GLN A 360 -32.41 -18.16 -29.37
C GLN A 360 -33.15 -17.72 -30.63
N ARG A 361 -32.92 -16.46 -31.07
CA ARG A 361 -32.81 -16.02 -32.48
C ARG A 361 -32.85 -14.49 -32.58
N GLN A 362 -31.70 -13.86 -32.87
CA GLN A 362 -31.46 -12.93 -34.01
C GLN A 362 -30.24 -12.01 -33.77
N PRO A 363 -29.56 -11.56 -34.84
CA PRO A 363 -28.16 -11.13 -34.81
C PRO A 363 -27.99 -9.63 -34.58
N VAL A 364 -26.96 -9.24 -33.82
CA VAL A 364 -26.47 -7.85 -33.77
C VAL A 364 -25.17 -7.76 -34.57
N VAL A 365 -25.19 -6.82 -35.52
CA VAL A 365 -24.17 -6.50 -36.50
C VAL A 365 -22.99 -5.80 -35.82
N LEU A 366 -21.77 -6.31 -36.00
CA LEU A 366 -20.54 -5.56 -35.79
C LEU A 366 -19.57 -5.83 -36.96
N ARG A 367 -19.14 -4.74 -37.62
CA ARG A 367 -17.93 -4.64 -38.45
C ARG A 367 -17.44 -3.19 -38.43
N PRO A 368 -16.15 -2.89 -38.70
CA PRO A 368 -14.99 -3.80 -38.77
C PRO A 368 -13.82 -3.37 -37.85
N THR A 369 -13.13 -4.37 -37.30
CA THR A 369 -11.77 -4.26 -36.76
C THR A 369 -10.78 -4.26 -37.92
N ILE A 370 -9.76 -3.41 -37.83
CA ILE A 370 -8.65 -3.30 -38.78
C ILE A 370 -7.83 -4.61 -38.79
N ASP A 371 -7.53 -5.05 -40.01
CA ASP A 371 -6.67 -6.17 -40.40
C ASP A 371 -5.22 -5.97 -39.95
N ILE A 372 -4.62 -7.00 -39.34
CA ILE A 372 -3.17 -7.19 -39.33
C ILE A 372 -2.87 -8.53 -40.01
N ARG A 373 -2.35 -8.44 -41.25
CA ARG A 373 -1.78 -9.56 -42.02
C ARG A 373 -0.49 -10.03 -41.35
N VAL A 374 -0.41 -11.32 -41.02
CA VAL A 374 0.86 -12.01 -40.76
C VAL A 374 1.23 -12.80 -42.01
N GLN A 375 2.36 -12.46 -42.62
CA GLN A 375 2.96 -13.19 -43.74
C GLN A 375 3.60 -14.48 -43.22
N THR A 376 3.13 -15.63 -43.69
CA THR A 376 3.85 -16.91 -43.57
C THR A 376 4.52 -17.24 -44.91
N SER A 377 5.85 -17.34 -44.94
CA SER A 377 6.58 -17.89 -46.09
C SER A 377 6.87 -19.39 -45.86
N HIS A 378 6.44 -20.21 -46.81
CA HIS A 378 6.66 -21.66 -46.90
C HIS A 378 7.67 -21.96 -48.03
N HIS A 379 8.40 -23.09 -47.91
CA HIS A 379 9.30 -23.86 -48.83
C HIS A 379 10.79 -23.79 -48.44
N GLU A 380 11.56 -24.88 -48.31
CA GLU A 380 11.64 -26.19 -49.01
C GLU A 380 11.83 -27.35 -47.98
N GLN A 381 11.24 -28.56 -48.06
CA GLN A 381 11.31 -29.69 -49.03
C GLN A 381 12.43 -30.74 -48.76
N ILE A 382 12.05 -31.81 -48.05
CA ILE A 382 12.28 -33.27 -48.27
C ILE A 382 13.71 -33.78 -48.60
N ARG A 383 14.25 -34.64 -47.69
CA ARG A 383 15.08 -35.86 -47.89
C ARG A 383 15.53 -36.37 -46.50
N GLY A 384 15.39 -37.61 -46.06
CA GLY A 384 14.78 -38.84 -46.56
C GLY A 384 14.67 -39.83 -45.40
N LEU A 385 13.54 -40.53 -45.32
CA LEU A 385 13.39 -41.78 -44.58
C LEU A 385 13.76 -42.90 -45.55
N HIS A 386 14.75 -43.72 -45.22
CA HIS A 386 14.87 -45.16 -45.51
C HIS A 386 16.28 -45.63 -45.06
N ASP A 387 16.34 -46.86 -44.54
CA ASP A 387 17.51 -47.59 -43.98
C ASP A 387 17.77 -47.33 -42.49
N GLU A 388 17.70 -48.28 -41.55
CA GLU A 388 17.70 -49.74 -41.60
C GLU A 388 16.96 -50.29 -40.38
N CYS A 389 15.90 -51.06 -40.62
CA CYS A 389 15.44 -52.09 -39.70
C CYS A 389 16.42 -53.26 -39.85
N GLY A 390 17.23 -53.57 -38.82
CA GLY A 390 18.06 -54.77 -38.87
C GLY A 390 19.24 -54.83 -37.90
N ARG A 391 18.98 -55.08 -36.62
CA ARG A 391 19.76 -56.04 -35.80
C ARG A 391 19.22 -56.16 -34.38
N VAL A 392 18.21 -57.02 -34.25
CA VAL A 392 18.04 -57.85 -33.07
C VAL A 392 19.07 -59.00 -33.15
N HIS A 393 19.60 -59.39 -31.99
CA HIS A 393 20.42 -60.57 -31.70
C HIS A 393 21.97 -60.48 -31.78
N ARG A 394 22.56 -61.01 -30.69
CA ARG A 394 23.96 -61.39 -30.43
C ARG A 394 24.92 -60.30 -29.95
N ARG A 395 24.94 -60.10 -28.63
CA ARG A 395 26.15 -60.31 -27.81
C ARG A 395 25.70 -61.00 -26.51
N HIS A 396 25.73 -62.34 -26.49
CA HIS A 396 26.65 -63.11 -25.64
C HIS A 396 26.63 -62.63 -24.17
N GLU A 397 25.85 -63.27 -23.30
CA GLU A 397 26.31 -64.44 -22.52
C GLU A 397 27.78 -64.32 -22.12
N ARG A 398 28.02 -63.90 -20.86
CA ARG A 398 28.78 -64.67 -19.86
C ARG A 398 28.86 -63.92 -18.54
N ASN A 399 28.30 -64.56 -17.51
CA ASN A 399 28.72 -64.59 -16.09
C ASN A 399 27.64 -64.28 -15.05
N ARG A 400 26.86 -65.31 -14.74
CA ARG A 400 26.61 -65.86 -13.38
C ARG A 400 26.85 -67.38 -13.47
N PRO A 401 27.10 -68.17 -12.39
CA PRO A 401 26.62 -68.01 -11.00
C PRO A 401 27.65 -68.43 -9.90
N SER A 402 27.37 -68.26 -8.59
CA SER A 402 26.92 -69.33 -7.66
C SER A 402 26.79 -68.73 -6.22
N HIS A 403 25.64 -68.84 -5.54
CA HIS A 403 25.27 -69.79 -4.45
C HIS A 403 26.12 -69.62 -3.15
N ARG A 404 25.61 -69.52 -1.91
CA ARG A 404 24.41 -69.98 -1.14
C ARG A 404 24.14 -68.97 0.01
N ARG A 405 22.92 -68.62 0.43
CA ARG A 405 21.94 -69.31 1.33
C ARG A 405 22.50 -69.77 2.69
N ASP A 406 21.79 -69.33 3.74
CA ASP A 406 21.31 -70.03 4.96
C ASP A 406 20.87 -68.88 5.92
N GLU A 407 19.61 -68.55 6.20
CA GLU A 407 18.49 -69.27 6.84
C GLU A 407 18.85 -69.99 8.15
N ASP A 408 18.25 -69.50 9.26
CA ASP A 408 17.71 -70.21 10.44
C ASP A 408 17.30 -69.12 11.48
N GLU A 409 16.01 -68.90 11.83
CA GLU A 409 15.15 -69.68 12.76
C GLU A 409 15.83 -69.96 14.11
N GLN A 410 15.26 -69.87 15.31
CA GLN A 410 13.96 -69.62 15.94
C GLN A 410 14.32 -69.45 17.46
N ASP A 411 13.49 -68.84 18.30
CA ASP A 411 12.90 -69.59 19.42
C ASP A 411 11.82 -68.82 20.19
N HIS A 412 10.79 -69.56 20.56
CA HIS A 412 9.66 -69.21 21.42
C HIS A 412 9.93 -69.65 22.87
N ARG A 413 9.37 -68.91 23.85
CA ARG A 413 8.89 -69.29 25.21
C ARG A 413 8.84 -67.98 26.03
N GLU A 414 7.80 -67.61 26.78
CA GLU A 414 6.62 -68.25 27.39
C GLU A 414 5.35 -67.40 27.19
#